data_AF-A0A661KTQ0-F1
#
_entry.id   AF-A0A661KTQ0-F1
#
_cell.length_a   1.000
_cell.length_b   1.000
_cell.length_c   1.000
_cell.angle_alpha   90.00
_cell.angle_beta   90.00
_cell.angle_gamma   90.00
#
_symmetry.space_group_name_H-M   'P 1'
#
loop_
_entity.id
_entity.type
_entity.pdbx_description
1 polymer ?
#
loop_
_entity_poly.entity_id
_entity_poly.type
_entity_poly.pdbx_seq_one_letter_code
_entity_poly.pdbx_strand_id
1 'polypeptide(L)'
;LDKGEKPEVSVHKLGKSVAAHESVPFSLFCFLKYPDSFKDCLKCAVLNGGDRDTLGAMACSISGAYLGVDAIPEKWKKKIENATLIKELAEKLYEKHTCYSRL
;
A
#
# COMPACT_ATOMS: atom_id res chain seq x y z
N LEU A 1 2.62 -4.08 -18.94
CA LEU A 1 1.31 -3.90 -18.26
C LEU A 1 0.71 -2.63 -18.83
N ASP A 2 -0.46 -2.72 -19.45
CA ASP A 2 -1.14 -1.54 -19.99
C ASP A 2 -1.90 -0.81 -18.87
N LYS A 3 -1.88 0.53 -18.87
CA LYS A 3 -2.67 1.33 -17.92
C LYS A 3 -4.17 1.08 -18.08
N GLY A 4 -4.64 0.61 -19.24
CA GLY A 4 -6.01 0.17 -19.47
C GLY A 4 -6.35 -1.23 -18.93
N GLU A 5 -5.35 -2.04 -18.57
CA GLU A 5 -5.55 -3.45 -18.23
C GLU A 5 -6.37 -3.60 -16.93
N LYS A 6 -7.36 -4.50 -16.97
CA LYS A 6 -8.17 -4.80 -15.79
C LYS A 6 -7.30 -5.54 -14.77
N PRO A 7 -7.43 -5.25 -13.46
CA PRO A 7 -6.66 -5.91 -12.42
C PRO A 7 -6.73 -7.44 -12.51
N GLU A 8 -7.89 -8.00 -12.86
CA GLU A 8 -8.12 -9.42 -13.09
C GLU A 8 -7.18 -10.04 -14.12
N VAL A 9 -6.86 -9.31 -15.19
CA VAL A 9 -5.98 -9.77 -16.28
C VAL A 9 -4.51 -9.70 -15.86
N SER A 10 -4.14 -8.67 -15.11
CA SER A 10 -2.77 -8.53 -14.59
C SER A 10 -2.45 -9.55 -13.49
N VAL A 11 -3.45 -10.01 -12.72
CA VAL A 11 -3.30 -11.11 -11.75
C VAL A 11 -2.77 -12.39 -12.40
N HIS A 12 -3.24 -12.75 -13.59
CA HIS A 12 -2.80 -13.96 -14.28
C HIS A 12 -1.34 -13.88 -14.77
N LYS A 13 -0.79 -12.68 -14.90
CA LYS A 13 0.59 -12.44 -15.36
C LYS A 13 1.58 -12.27 -14.22
N LEU A 14 1.15 -11.66 -13.12
CA LEU A 14 2.01 -11.31 -12.00
C LEU A 14 1.92 -12.31 -10.84
N GLY A 15 0.79 -13.01 -10.69
CA GLY A 15 0.52 -13.79 -9.50
C GLY A 15 0.02 -12.92 -8.34
N LYS A 16 -0.42 -13.58 -7.26
CA LYS A 16 -1.04 -12.94 -6.09
C LYS A 16 -0.93 -13.80 -4.82
N SER A 17 0.00 -14.74 -4.81
CA SER A 17 0.27 -15.58 -3.64
C SER A 17 1.13 -14.85 -2.61
N VAL A 18 1.43 -15.55 -1.51
CA VAL A 18 2.39 -15.11 -0.48
C VAL A 18 3.82 -14.95 -1.00
N ALA A 19 4.13 -15.52 -2.17
CA ALA A 19 5.48 -15.50 -2.72
C ALA A 19 5.86 -14.07 -3.16
N ALA A 20 7.04 -13.61 -2.73
CA ALA A 20 7.48 -12.23 -2.97
C ALA A 20 7.51 -11.83 -4.46
N HIS A 21 7.90 -12.77 -5.34
CA HIS A 21 7.96 -12.55 -6.79
C HIS A 21 6.57 -12.37 -7.43
N GLU A 22 5.51 -12.73 -6.72
CA GLU A 22 4.13 -12.51 -7.16
C GLU A 22 3.50 -11.30 -6.47
N SER A 23 3.68 -11.19 -5.16
CA SER A 23 3.00 -10.19 -4.34
C SER A 23 3.56 -8.77 -4.54
N VAL A 24 4.88 -8.62 -4.68
CA VAL A 24 5.53 -7.31 -4.86
C VAL A 24 5.13 -6.67 -6.19
N PRO A 25 5.23 -7.34 -7.36
CA PRO A 25 4.84 -6.74 -8.62
C PRO A 25 3.35 -6.37 -8.69
N PHE A 26 2.46 -7.21 -8.13
CA PHE A 26 1.03 -6.91 -8.12
C PHE A 26 0.69 -5.72 -7.21
N SER A 27 1.34 -5.61 -6.05
CA SER A 27 1.16 -4.46 -5.15
C SER A 27 1.61 -3.14 -5.80
N LEU A 28 2.74 -3.17 -6.50
CA LEU A 28 3.23 -2.02 -7.27
C LEU A 28 2.26 -1.66 -8.42
N PHE A 29 1.74 -2.66 -9.13
CA PHE A 29 0.72 -2.45 -10.15
C PHE A 29 -0.53 -1.76 -9.57
N CYS A 30 -1.02 -2.19 -8.41
CA CYS A 30 -2.19 -1.57 -7.77
C CYS A 30 -1.96 -0.07 -7.49
N PHE A 31 -0.78 0.29 -6.98
CA PHE A 31 -0.40 1.68 -6.78
C PHE A 31 -0.31 2.46 -8.10
N LEU A 32 0.41 1.93 -9.10
CA LEU A 32 0.57 2.61 -10.40
C LEU A 32 -0.74 2.77 -11.17
N LYS A 33 -1.73 1.90 -10.90
CA LYS A 33 -3.08 1.98 -11.47
C LYS A 33 -3.91 3.10 -10.82
N TYR A 34 -3.76 3.30 -9.51
CA TYR A 34 -4.50 4.29 -8.73
C TYR A 34 -3.55 5.17 -7.89
N PRO A 35 -2.64 5.93 -8.52
CA PRO A 35 -1.60 6.66 -7.80
C PRO A 35 -2.18 7.78 -6.92
N ASP A 36 -3.31 8.36 -7.34
CA ASP A 36 -3.94 9.53 -6.71
C ASP A 36 -5.07 9.18 -5.73
N SER A 37 -5.34 7.89 -5.49
CA SER A 37 -6.44 7.45 -4.61
C SER A 37 -6.02 6.27 -3.74
N PHE A 38 -5.72 6.56 -2.47
CA PHE A 38 -5.43 5.54 -1.45
C PHE A 38 -6.55 4.48 -1.36
N LYS A 39 -7.81 4.95 -1.41
CA LYS A 39 -8.99 4.10 -1.32
C LYS A 39 -9.09 3.13 -2.50
N ASP A 40 -8.87 3.60 -3.72
CA ASP A 40 -9.01 2.76 -4.90
C ASP A 40 -7.77 1.87 -5.09
N CYS A 41 -6.58 2.32 -4.67
CA CYS A 41 -5.38 1.48 -4.55
C CYS A 41 -5.63 0.30 -3.60
N LEU A 42 -6.14 0.55 -2.39
CA LEU A 42 -6.46 -0.51 -1.42
C LEU A 42 -7.49 -1.49 -2.00
N LYS A 43 -8.58 -0.98 -2.57
CA LYS A 43 -9.61 -1.81 -3.20
C LYS A 43 -9.03 -2.68 -4.30
N CYS A 44 -8.15 -2.13 -5.14
CA CYS A 44 -7.46 -2.88 -6.18
C CYS A 44 -6.65 -4.04 -5.59
N ALA A 45 -5.91 -3.80 -4.50
CA ALA A 45 -5.11 -4.85 -3.87
C ALA A 45 -5.99 -5.97 -3.26
N VAL A 46 -7.04 -5.62 -2.52
CA VAL A 46 -7.81 -6.62 -1.73
C VAL A 46 -8.93 -7.31 -2.49
N LEU A 47 -9.55 -6.66 -3.49
CA LEU A 47 -10.71 -7.23 -4.19
C LEU A 47 -10.32 -8.24 -5.28
N ASN A 48 -9.04 -8.38 -5.60
CA ASN A 48 -8.55 -9.29 -6.64
C ASN A 48 -8.16 -10.70 -6.13
N GLY A 49 -8.48 -11.01 -4.86
CA GLY A 49 -8.22 -12.31 -4.22
C GLY A 49 -6.73 -12.56 -3.92
N GLY A 50 -6.37 -13.79 -3.54
CA GLY A 50 -5.00 -14.13 -3.17
C GLY A 50 -4.67 -13.72 -1.72
N ASP A 51 -3.42 -13.36 -1.46
CA ASP A 51 -2.95 -12.90 -0.15
C ASP A 51 -3.29 -11.41 0.08
N ARG A 52 -4.57 -11.16 0.35
CA ARG A 52 -5.14 -9.80 0.42
C ARG A 52 -4.47 -8.93 1.47
N ASP A 53 -4.10 -9.52 2.61
CA ASP A 53 -3.54 -8.78 3.73
C ASP A 53 -2.14 -8.26 3.37
N THR A 54 -1.27 -9.14 2.84
CA THR A 54 0.07 -8.75 2.38
C THR A 54 0.03 -7.79 1.20
N LEU A 55 -0.83 -8.05 0.21
CA LEU A 55 -0.99 -7.17 -0.96
C LEU A 55 -1.50 -5.78 -0.56
N GLY A 56 -2.51 -5.72 0.31
CA GLY A 56 -3.03 -4.48 0.87
C GLY A 56 -1.95 -3.72 1.64
N ALA A 57 -1.20 -4.41 2.50
CA ALA A 57 -0.14 -3.80 3.29
C ALA A 57 0.95 -3.17 2.41
N MET A 58 1.43 -3.89 1.38
CA MET A 58 2.47 -3.36 0.49
C MET A 58 1.96 -2.22 -0.40
N ALA A 59 0.81 -2.39 -1.06
CA ALA A 59 0.24 -1.38 -1.94
C ALA A 59 -0.10 -0.08 -1.17
N CYS A 60 -0.69 -0.20 0.03
CA CYS A 60 -1.02 0.94 0.86
C CYS A 60 0.20 1.57 1.54
N SER A 61 1.27 0.83 1.81
CA SER A 61 2.52 1.42 2.30
C SER A 61 3.11 2.38 1.25
N ILE A 62 3.13 1.97 -0.02
CA ILE A 62 3.59 2.82 -1.13
C ILE A 62 2.65 4.02 -1.32
N SER A 63 1.34 3.76 -1.40
CA SER A 63 0.34 4.81 -1.60
C SER A 63 0.32 5.83 -0.46
N GLY A 64 0.42 5.37 0.80
CA GLY A 64 0.46 6.24 1.98
C GLY A 64 1.73 7.06 2.07
N ALA A 65 2.89 6.50 1.70
CA ALA A 65 4.13 7.25 1.60
C ALA A 65 4.07 8.35 0.53
N TYR A 66 3.38 8.09 -0.59
CA TYR A 66 3.25 9.03 -1.70
C TYR A 66 2.20 10.13 -1.45
N LEU A 67 1.02 9.76 -0.95
CA LEU A 67 -0.10 10.69 -0.77
C LEU A 67 -0.16 11.36 0.62
N GLY A 68 0.57 10.82 1.59
CA GLY A 68 0.54 11.27 2.97
C GLY A 68 -0.65 10.73 3.77
N VAL A 69 -0.62 10.98 5.09
CA VAL A 69 -1.57 10.43 6.06
C VAL A 69 -3.00 10.97 5.89
N ASP A 70 -3.15 12.17 5.31
CA ASP A 70 -4.43 12.84 5.13
C ASP A 70 -5.27 12.22 3.99
N ALA A 71 -4.62 11.51 3.06
CA ALA A 71 -5.31 10.76 2.02
C ALA A 71 -6.03 9.51 2.57
N ILE A 72 -5.68 9.06 3.77
CA ILE A 72 -6.31 7.88 4.40
C ILE A 72 -7.62 8.32 5.07
N PRO A 73 -8.76 7.69 4.71
CA PRO A 73 -10.05 8.02 5.32
C PRO A 73 -10.03 7.97 6.84
N GLU A 74 -10.49 9.03 7.49
CA GLU A 74 -10.49 9.16 8.96
C GLU A 74 -11.21 8.00 9.66
N LYS A 75 -12.33 7.54 9.07
CA LYS A 75 -13.10 6.38 9.56
C LYS A 75 -12.29 5.09 9.57
N TRP A 76 -11.26 4.97 8.73
CA TRP A 76 -10.39 3.80 8.68
C TRP A 76 -9.28 3.91 9.71
N LYS A 77 -8.63 5.08 9.82
CA LYS A 77 -7.61 5.34 10.85
C LYS A 77 -8.13 5.06 12.27
N LYS A 78 -9.38 5.44 12.56
CA LYS A 78 -10.04 5.18 13.86
C LYS A 78 -10.34 3.72 14.17
N LYS A 79 -10.25 2.82 13.19
CA LYS A 79 -10.53 1.37 13.37
C LYS A 79 -9.26 0.52 13.44
N ILE A 80 -8.09 1.12 13.25
CA ILE A 80 -6.82 0.40 13.27
C ILE A 80 -6.46 0.01 14.71
N GLU A 81 -6.14 -1.27 14.89
CA GLU A 81 -5.57 -1.77 16.13
C GLU A 81 -4.19 -1.13 16.37
N ASN A 82 -3.87 -0.78 17.62
CA ASN A 82 -2.58 -0.21 17.99
C ASN A 82 -2.22 1.09 17.24
N ALA A 83 -3.22 1.89 16.84
CA ALA A 83 -3.02 3.15 16.10
C ALA A 83 -2.03 4.11 16.80
N THR A 84 -2.08 4.21 18.13
CA THR A 84 -1.13 5.02 18.92
C THR A 84 0.31 4.53 18.73
N LEU A 85 0.55 3.23 18.89
CA LEU A 85 1.87 2.64 18.71
C LEU A 85 2.40 2.83 17.28
N ILE A 86 1.55 2.63 16.27
CA ILE A 86 1.93 2.84 14.86
C ILE A 86 2.35 4.29 14.62
N LYS A 87 1.61 5.25 15.19
CA LYS A 87 1.94 6.68 15.09
C LYS A 87 3.29 6.99 15.77
N GLU A 88 3.51 6.50 16.98
CA GLU A 88 4.78 6.68 17.69
C GLU A 88 5.98 6.07 16.92
N LEU A 89 5.79 4.90 16.30
CA LEU A 89 6.82 4.28 15.47
C LEU A 89 7.11 5.11 14.21
N ALA A 90 6.06 5.66 13.57
CA ALA A 90 6.22 6.54 12.41
C ALA A 90 7.00 7.82 12.78
N GLU A 91 6.71 8.43 13.93
CA GLU A 91 7.42 9.61 14.44
C GLU A 91 8.90 9.29 14.71
N LYS A 92 9.20 8.17 15.41
CA LYS A 92 10.58 7.72 15.65
C LYS A 92 11.37 7.43 14.36
N LEU A 93 10.71 6.85 13.35
CA LEU A 93 11.33 6.61 12.05
C LEU A 93 11.64 7.93 11.33
N TYR A 94 10.73 8.90 11.39
CA TYR A 94 10.93 10.23 10.83
C TYR A 94 12.09 10.97 11.52
N GLU A 95 12.17 10.93 12.85
CA GLU A 95 13.28 11.49 13.63
C GLU A 95 14.62 10.90 13.20
N LYS A 96 14.70 9.56 13.07
CA LYS A 96 15.92 8.91 12.57
C LYS A 96 16.28 9.35 11.15
N HIS A 97 15.32 9.38 10.24
CA HIS A 97 15.55 9.83 8.87
C HIS A 97 16.09 11.28 8.84
N THR A 98 15.45 12.20 9.55
CA THR A 98 15.89 13.61 9.60
C THR A 98 17.25 13.81 10.24
N CYS A 99 17.64 12.96 11.21
CA CYS A 99 18.98 12.96 11.79
C CYS A 99 20.04 12.55 10.75
N TYR A 100 19.79 11.46 9.99
CA TYR A 100 20.70 11.01 8.94
C TYR A 100 20.79 11.98 7.76
N SER A 101 19.68 12.62 7.36
CA SER A 101 19.68 13.58 6.24
C SER A 101 20.36 14.92 6.55
N ARG A 102 20.74 15.17 7.80
CA ARG A 102 21.44 16.38 8.25
C ARG A 102 22.95 16.18 8.40
N LEU A 103 23.44 14.97 8.19
CA LEU A 103 24.86 14.62 8.09
C LEU A 103 25.32 14.69 6.63
#